data_AF-A0A0M7B7N0-F1
#
_entry.id   AF-A0A0M7B7N0-F1
#
_cell.length_a   1.000
_cell.length_b   1.000
_cell.length_c   1.000
_cell.angle_alpha   90.00
_cell.angle_beta   90.00
_cell.angle_gamma   90.00
#
_symmetry.space_group_name_H-M   'P 1'
#
loop_
_entity.id
_entity.type
_entity.pdbx_description
1 polymer ?
#
loop_
_entity_poly.entity_id
_entity_poly.type
_entity_poly.pdbx_seq_one_letter_code
_entity_poly.pdbx_strand_id
1 'polypeptide(L)'
;MRILLVLPFLAACAGGGVETGSTSPERRAAARLSALDTNRLWALQARPSDPLELARAEAELGSRGQFVARGAYLGRRTLAIAGRARYRRGNTDPETDVLNCGDFLTEAAAQAEFLGSGGPQVDRHNLDPDGDGLACNWAETLRQATALATR
;
A
#
# COMPACT_ATOMS: atom_id res chain seq x y z
N MET A 1 -47.31 55.97 -2.03
CA MET A 1 -47.32 54.60 -2.61
C MET A 1 -45.89 54.11 -2.67
N ARG A 2 -45.44 53.33 -1.67
CA ARG A 2 -44.11 52.71 -1.62
C ARG A 2 -44.34 51.19 -1.62
N ILE A 3 -43.96 50.55 -2.72
CA ILE A 3 -44.07 49.11 -2.92
C ILE A 3 -42.96 48.46 -2.09
N LEU A 4 -43.33 47.72 -1.05
CA LEU A 4 -42.44 46.83 -0.31
C LEU A 4 -42.45 45.46 -1.02
N LEU A 5 -41.41 45.20 -1.81
CA LEU A 5 -41.09 43.87 -2.33
C LEU A 5 -40.41 43.07 -1.21
N VAL A 6 -41.08 42.06 -0.67
CA VAL A 6 -40.49 41.07 0.24
C VAL A 6 -40.10 39.86 -0.61
N LEU A 7 -38.79 39.70 -0.85
CA LEU A 7 -38.21 38.51 -1.47
C LEU A 7 -38.09 37.40 -0.41
N PRO A 8 -38.53 36.16 -0.69
CA PRO A 8 -38.35 35.06 0.24
C PRO A 8 -36.89 34.60 0.22
N PHE A 9 -36.23 34.65 1.37
CA PHE A 9 -34.92 34.03 1.57
C PHE A 9 -35.09 32.51 1.50
N LEU A 10 -34.58 31.91 0.42
CA LEU A 10 -34.36 30.47 0.33
C LEU A 10 -33.27 30.08 1.34
N ALA A 11 -33.65 29.40 2.42
CA ALA A 11 -32.73 28.77 3.34
C ALA A 11 -32.08 27.56 2.65
N ALA A 12 -30.85 27.75 2.17
CA ALA A 12 -30.03 26.67 1.66
C ALA A 12 -29.46 25.83 2.83
N CYS A 13 -29.65 24.52 2.77
CA CYS A 13 -29.10 23.57 3.74
C CYS A 13 -27.57 23.57 3.68
N ALA A 14 -26.91 24.11 4.70
CA ALA A 14 -25.48 23.90 4.92
C ALA A 14 -25.26 22.57 5.66
N GLY A 15 -25.26 21.47 4.93
CA GLY A 15 -24.63 20.22 5.39
C GLY A 15 -23.12 20.39 5.35
N GLY A 16 -22.54 20.94 6.41
CA GLY A 16 -21.09 21.03 6.59
C GLY A 16 -20.48 19.65 6.76
N GLY A 17 -20.17 18.99 5.65
CA GLY A 17 -19.26 17.85 5.64
C GLY A 17 -17.87 18.34 6.02
N VAL A 18 -17.33 17.84 7.13
CA VAL A 18 -15.95 18.04 7.56
C VAL A 18 -15.02 17.52 6.46
N GLU A 19 -14.26 18.42 5.84
CA GLU A 19 -13.13 18.06 4.98
C GLU A 19 -12.07 17.37 5.83
N THR A 20 -12.12 16.03 5.89
CA THR A 20 -10.99 15.24 6.38
C THR A 20 -9.85 15.35 5.37
N GLY A 21 -8.66 15.76 5.84
CA GLY A 21 -7.47 16.03 5.04
C GLY A 21 -7.17 15.00 3.95
N SER A 22 -6.59 15.48 2.85
CA SER A 22 -6.38 14.75 1.59
C SER A 22 -5.48 13.52 1.76
N THR A 23 -6.01 12.40 2.22
CA THR A 23 -5.33 11.09 2.12
C THR A 23 -5.20 10.73 0.65
N SER A 24 -4.00 10.39 0.19
CA SER A 24 -3.77 10.01 -1.21
C SER A 24 -4.57 8.74 -1.59
N PRO A 25 -4.84 8.49 -2.87
CA PRO A 25 -5.49 7.24 -3.32
C PRO A 25 -4.78 5.98 -2.82
N GLU A 26 -3.44 6.02 -2.74
CA GLU A 26 -2.59 4.92 -2.28
C GLU A 26 -2.78 4.66 -0.77
N ARG A 27 -2.79 5.72 0.05
CA ARG A 27 -3.11 5.65 1.48
C ARG A 27 -4.50 5.08 1.72
N ARG A 28 -5.50 5.51 0.93
CA ARG A 28 -6.87 4.97 1.02
C ARG A 28 -6.93 3.49 0.64
N ALA A 29 -6.19 3.07 -0.39
CA ALA A 29 -6.14 1.68 -0.80
C ALA A 29 -5.45 0.79 0.26
N ALA A 30 -4.36 1.27 0.87
CA ALA A 30 -3.69 0.59 1.97
C ALA A 30 -4.63 0.47 3.20
N ALA A 31 -5.28 1.56 3.60
CA ALA A 31 -6.25 1.57 4.70
C ALA A 31 -7.43 0.62 4.46
N ARG A 32 -7.90 0.50 3.21
CA ARG A 32 -8.95 -0.47 2.86
C ARG A 32 -8.49 -1.90 3.13
N LEU A 33 -7.26 -2.26 2.76
CA LEU A 33 -6.76 -3.62 2.97
C LEU A 33 -6.45 -3.91 4.44
N SER A 34 -5.91 -2.95 5.18
CA SER A 34 -5.66 -3.11 6.63
C SER A 34 -6.96 -3.28 7.43
N ALA A 35 -8.07 -2.71 6.94
CA ALA A 35 -9.40 -2.92 7.53
C ALA A 35 -10.00 -4.31 7.24
N LEU A 36 -9.46 -5.10 6.30
CA LEU A 36 -9.93 -6.45 6.02
C LEU A 36 -9.42 -7.45 7.06
N ASP A 37 -10.20 -8.49 7.32
CA ASP A 37 -9.72 -9.65 8.07
C ASP A 37 -8.73 -10.49 7.24
N THR A 38 -7.95 -11.33 7.93
CA THR A 38 -6.92 -12.18 7.33
C THR A 38 -7.49 -13.18 6.31
N ASN A 39 -8.69 -13.74 6.52
CA ASN A 39 -9.28 -14.68 5.56
C ASN A 39 -9.63 -13.98 4.25
N ARG A 40 -10.13 -12.74 4.33
CA ARG A 40 -10.48 -11.93 3.16
C ARG A 40 -9.23 -11.53 2.37
N LEU A 41 -8.13 -11.19 3.05
CA LEU A 41 -6.85 -10.92 2.40
C LEU A 41 -6.31 -12.14 1.63
N TRP A 42 -6.36 -13.34 2.23
CA TRP A 42 -6.00 -14.58 1.53
C TRP A 42 -6.90 -14.85 0.32
N ALA A 43 -8.19 -14.53 0.41
CA ALA A 43 -9.10 -14.65 -0.73
C ALA A 43 -8.74 -13.70 -1.88
N LEU A 44 -8.26 -12.49 -1.58
CA LEU A 44 -7.74 -11.54 -2.58
C LEU A 44 -6.45 -12.05 -3.23
N GLN A 45 -5.50 -12.54 -2.42
CA GLN A 45 -4.23 -13.09 -2.91
C GLN A 45 -4.43 -14.27 -3.89
N ALA A 46 -5.44 -15.10 -3.65
CA ALA A 46 -5.73 -16.26 -4.50
C ALA A 46 -6.18 -15.86 -5.91
N ARG A 47 -6.93 -14.76 -6.04
CA ARG A 47 -7.55 -14.27 -7.29
C ARG A 47 -7.14 -12.82 -7.59
N PRO A 48 -5.87 -12.53 -7.85
CA PRO A 48 -5.42 -11.18 -8.10
C PRO A 48 -5.83 -10.76 -9.52
N SER A 49 -6.61 -9.69 -9.60
CA SER A 49 -6.90 -8.99 -10.86
C SER A 49 -5.84 -7.94 -11.20
N ASP A 50 -5.15 -7.41 -10.19
CA ASP A 50 -4.18 -6.33 -10.32
C ASP A 50 -2.88 -6.69 -9.57
N PRO A 51 -1.70 -6.62 -10.21
CA PRO A 51 -0.41 -6.81 -9.55
C PRO A 51 -0.18 -5.88 -8.34
N LEU A 52 -0.66 -4.64 -8.38
CA LEU A 52 -0.48 -3.71 -7.25
C LEU A 52 -1.39 -4.09 -6.08
N GLU A 53 -2.66 -4.43 -6.34
CA GLU A 53 -3.55 -4.97 -5.31
C GLU A 53 -3.00 -6.27 -4.70
N LEU A 54 -2.43 -7.16 -5.51
CA LEU A 54 -1.73 -8.35 -5.03
C LEU A 54 -0.57 -7.98 -4.09
N ALA A 55 0.33 -7.10 -4.53
CA ALA A 55 1.50 -6.71 -3.74
C ALA A 55 1.10 -6.08 -2.40
N ARG A 56 0.06 -5.23 -2.38
CA ARG A 56 -0.46 -4.64 -1.14
C ARG A 56 -1.11 -5.68 -0.23
N ALA A 57 -1.86 -6.63 -0.79
CA ALA A 57 -2.47 -7.70 -0.01
C ALA A 57 -1.41 -8.64 0.61
N GLU A 58 -0.34 -8.96 -0.14
CA GLU A 58 0.76 -9.77 0.38
C GLU A 58 1.59 -9.03 1.44
N ALA A 59 1.82 -7.72 1.29
CA ALA A 59 2.48 -6.91 2.30
C ALA A 59 1.66 -6.85 3.61
N GLU A 60 0.34 -6.65 3.50
CA GLU A 60 -0.56 -6.65 4.67
C GLU A 60 -0.66 -8.03 5.34
N LEU A 61 -0.67 -9.11 4.57
CA LEU A 61 -0.59 -10.46 5.15
C LEU A 61 0.75 -10.69 5.86
N GLY A 62 1.85 -10.30 5.22
CA GLY A 62 3.20 -10.43 5.79
C GLY A 62 3.38 -9.62 7.07
N SER A 63 2.83 -8.40 7.14
CA SER A 63 2.92 -7.55 8.34
C SER A 63 2.17 -8.14 9.54
N ARG A 64 1.17 -9.00 9.27
CA ARG A 64 0.44 -9.81 10.25
C ARG A 64 1.09 -11.16 10.55
N GLY A 65 2.27 -11.44 9.99
CA GLY A 65 2.95 -12.73 10.12
C GLY A 65 2.26 -13.89 9.39
N GLN A 66 1.41 -13.59 8.40
CA GLN A 66 0.62 -14.58 7.66
C GLN A 66 1.30 -14.94 6.34
N PHE A 67 2.22 -15.91 6.36
CA PHE A 67 3.01 -16.29 5.18
C PHE A 67 2.46 -17.48 4.40
N VAL A 68 1.68 -18.35 5.06
CA VAL A 68 1.12 -19.58 4.48
C VAL A 68 -0.28 -19.81 5.04
N ALA A 69 -1.25 -20.17 4.18
CA ALA A 69 -2.58 -20.57 4.60
C ALA A 69 -3.24 -21.50 3.58
N ARG A 70 -3.77 -22.66 4.03
CA ARG A 70 -4.61 -23.58 3.22
C ARG A 70 -4.03 -23.89 1.83
N GLY A 71 -2.72 -24.17 1.75
CA GLY A 71 -2.03 -24.48 0.48
C GLY A 71 -1.68 -23.26 -0.39
N ALA A 72 -1.98 -22.05 0.06
CA ALA A 72 -1.46 -20.81 -0.51
C ALA A 72 -0.28 -20.28 0.33
N TYR A 73 0.60 -19.52 -0.31
CA TYR A 73 1.75 -18.87 0.31
C TYR A 73 2.08 -17.56 -0.41
N LEU A 74 2.72 -16.63 0.31
CA LEU A 74 3.15 -15.35 -0.24
C LEU A 74 4.33 -15.53 -1.22
N GLY A 75 4.42 -14.67 -2.22
CA GLY A 75 5.57 -14.66 -3.13
C GLY A 75 5.44 -15.59 -4.34
N ARG A 76 4.46 -16.50 -4.36
CA ARG A 76 4.19 -17.39 -5.51
C ARG A 76 4.12 -16.65 -6.85
N ARG A 77 3.58 -15.43 -6.84
CA ARG A 77 3.48 -14.54 -8.01
C ARG A 77 4.41 -13.34 -7.90
N THR A 78 4.46 -12.70 -6.73
CA THR A 78 5.21 -11.46 -6.51
C THR A 78 6.72 -11.64 -6.73
N LEU A 79 7.30 -12.81 -6.42
CA LEU A 79 8.73 -13.05 -6.66
C LEU A 79 9.14 -12.98 -8.14
N ALA A 80 8.20 -13.04 -9.09
CA ALA A 80 8.50 -12.90 -10.51
C ALA A 80 9.06 -11.51 -10.89
N ILE A 81 8.92 -10.51 -10.00
CA ILE A 81 9.47 -9.17 -10.23
C ILE A 81 10.83 -8.95 -9.56
N ALA A 82 11.21 -9.80 -8.60
CA ALA A 82 12.39 -9.61 -7.78
C ALA A 82 13.68 -9.50 -8.62
N GLY A 83 14.54 -8.54 -8.27
CA GLY A 83 15.84 -8.27 -8.90
C GLY A 83 15.76 -7.72 -10.33
N ARG A 84 14.56 -7.34 -10.81
CA ARG A 84 14.39 -6.71 -12.13
C ARG A 84 14.13 -5.23 -11.94
N ALA A 85 15.12 -4.37 -12.15
CA ALA A 85 14.95 -2.92 -12.11
C ALA A 85 13.89 -2.46 -13.13
N ARG A 86 12.66 -2.23 -12.67
CA ARG A 86 11.51 -1.78 -13.49
C ARG A 86 11.27 -0.28 -13.35
N TYR A 87 11.61 0.27 -12.20
CA TYR A 87 11.43 1.67 -11.87
C TYR A 87 12.78 2.35 -11.84
N ARG A 88 12.93 3.41 -12.64
CA ARG A 88 14.17 4.18 -12.66
C ARG A 88 14.31 4.92 -11.33
N ARG A 89 15.34 4.59 -10.57
CA ARG A 89 15.75 5.34 -9.38
C ARG A 89 16.83 6.34 -9.77
N GLY A 90 16.71 7.56 -9.26
CA GLY A 90 17.71 8.62 -9.41
C GLY A 90 18.58 8.70 -8.17
N ASN A 91 19.46 9.71 -8.11
CA ASN A 91 20.15 10.02 -6.86
C ASN A 91 19.10 10.43 -5.83
N THR A 92 19.08 9.72 -4.72
CA THR A 92 18.23 10.04 -3.58
C THR A 92 18.91 11.11 -2.73
N ASP A 93 18.10 11.94 -2.08
CA ASP A 93 18.58 12.97 -1.16
C ASP A 93 18.33 12.47 0.26
N PRO A 94 19.38 12.00 0.97
CA PRO A 94 19.25 11.45 2.31
C PRO A 94 18.68 12.47 3.31
N GLU A 95 18.76 13.77 3.03
CA GLU A 95 18.18 14.81 3.90
C GLU A 95 16.64 14.84 3.80
N THR A 96 16.06 14.28 2.74
CA THR A 96 14.61 14.21 2.51
C THR A 96 14.01 12.82 2.80
N ASP A 97 14.86 11.80 2.96
CA ASP A 97 14.47 10.43 3.30
C ASP A 97 14.15 10.33 4.80
N VAL A 98 12.90 10.60 5.16
CA VAL A 98 12.45 10.57 6.57
C VAL A 98 12.25 9.16 7.14
N LEU A 99 12.23 8.13 6.29
CA LEU A 99 12.10 6.72 6.69
C LEU A 99 13.21 5.90 6.04
N ASN A 100 13.66 4.86 6.72
CA ASN A 100 14.58 3.84 6.22
C ASN A 100 14.11 2.44 6.62
N CYS A 101 14.72 1.40 6.05
CA CYS A 101 14.33 0.01 6.31
C CYS A 101 14.40 -0.40 7.78
N GLY A 102 15.28 0.22 8.58
CA GLY A 102 15.42 -0.06 10.01
C GLY A 102 14.29 0.51 10.88
N ASP A 103 13.45 1.39 10.34
CA ASP A 103 12.33 1.99 11.07
C ASP A 103 11.11 1.06 11.18
N PHE A 104 11.12 -0.05 10.44
CA PHE A 104 10.00 -0.99 10.37
C PHE A 104 10.30 -2.28 11.13
N LEU A 105 9.32 -2.75 11.92
CA LEU A 105 9.43 -4.02 12.66
C LEU A 105 9.55 -5.24 11.74
N THR A 106 9.03 -5.15 10.52
CA THR A 106 9.07 -6.23 9.53
C THR A 106 9.26 -5.67 8.14
N GLU A 107 9.91 -6.44 7.26
CA GLU A 107 10.08 -6.11 5.84
C GLU A 107 8.72 -5.94 5.12
N ALA A 108 7.71 -6.69 5.56
CA ALA A 108 6.35 -6.56 5.03
C ALA A 108 5.69 -5.23 5.42
N ALA A 109 5.96 -4.71 6.63
CA ALA A 109 5.50 -3.39 7.04
C ALA A 109 6.20 -2.28 6.23
N ALA A 110 7.50 -2.42 5.96
CA ALA A 110 8.22 -1.51 5.06
C ALA A 110 7.62 -1.53 3.64
N GLN A 111 7.34 -2.72 3.10
CA GLN A 111 6.66 -2.86 1.81
C GLN A 111 5.28 -2.20 1.81
N ALA A 112 4.49 -2.37 2.87
CA ALA A 112 3.16 -1.78 2.97
C ALA A 112 3.22 -0.24 2.97
N GLU A 113 4.16 0.34 3.72
CA GLU A 113 4.38 1.79 3.75
C GLU A 113 4.87 2.30 2.40
N PHE A 114 5.86 1.65 1.77
CA PHE A 114 6.33 1.97 0.42
C PHE A 114 5.17 2.06 -0.58
N LEU A 115 4.31 1.04 -0.64
CA LEU A 115 3.15 1.01 -1.54
C LEU A 115 2.04 2.00 -1.15
N GLY A 116 1.97 2.39 0.13
CA GLY A 116 1.04 3.38 0.67
C GLY A 116 1.48 4.81 0.37
N SER A 117 2.78 5.06 0.26
CA SER A 117 3.38 6.38 0.03
C SER A 117 3.60 6.75 -1.45
N GLY A 118 3.19 5.87 -2.37
CA GLY A 118 3.24 6.08 -3.82
C GLY A 118 4.03 5.03 -4.59
N GLY A 119 4.66 4.08 -3.89
CA GLY A 119 5.35 2.96 -4.49
C GLY A 119 4.41 2.08 -5.32
N PRO A 120 4.89 1.46 -6.40
CA PRO A 120 6.29 1.46 -6.82
C PRO A 120 6.70 2.62 -7.75
N GLN A 121 5.74 3.46 -8.17
CA GLN A 121 5.99 4.58 -9.07
C GLN A 121 6.82 5.68 -8.42
N VAL A 122 6.54 6.00 -7.15
CA VAL A 122 7.23 7.04 -6.38
C VAL A 122 7.82 6.42 -5.12
N ASP A 123 9.14 6.44 -5.01
CA ASP A 123 9.87 5.99 -3.84
C ASP A 123 10.43 7.20 -3.08
N ARG A 124 9.61 7.79 -2.21
CA ARG A 124 9.93 9.05 -1.50
C ARG A 124 10.99 8.91 -0.41
N HIS A 125 11.24 7.68 0.01
CA HIS A 125 12.07 7.35 1.16
C HIS A 125 13.20 6.40 0.77
N ASN A 126 13.41 6.23 -0.54
CA ASN A 126 14.42 5.34 -1.09
C ASN A 126 14.38 3.91 -0.49
N LEU A 127 13.18 3.39 -0.23
CA LEU A 127 13.03 2.06 0.37
C LEU A 127 13.25 0.94 -0.66
N ASP A 128 13.13 1.25 -1.95
CA ASP A 128 13.35 0.35 -3.09
C ASP A 128 14.44 0.94 -4.03
N PRO A 129 15.72 0.98 -3.59
CA PRO A 129 16.80 1.58 -4.36
C PRO A 129 17.17 0.78 -5.61
N ASP A 130 16.89 -0.53 -5.65
CA ASP A 130 17.14 -1.36 -6.83
C ASP A 130 16.02 -1.25 -7.89
N GLY A 131 14.87 -0.72 -7.50
CA GLY A 131 13.77 -0.37 -8.37
C GLY A 131 13.00 -1.57 -8.89
N ASP A 132 13.01 -2.70 -8.20
CA ASP A 132 12.26 -3.89 -8.58
C ASP A 132 10.77 -3.86 -8.14
N GLY A 133 10.42 -2.92 -7.26
CA GLY A 133 9.09 -2.74 -6.68
C GLY A 133 8.88 -3.46 -5.34
N LEU A 134 9.93 -4.05 -4.77
CA LEU A 134 9.96 -4.74 -3.48
C LEU A 134 10.95 -4.01 -2.57
N ALA A 135 10.40 -3.13 -1.73
CA ALA A 135 11.17 -2.35 -0.78
C ALA A 135 11.90 -3.22 0.25
N CYS A 136 13.06 -2.72 0.66
CA CYS A 136 13.92 -3.29 1.68
C CYS A 136 14.27 -4.76 1.35
N ASN A 137 14.17 -5.69 2.30
CA ASN A 137 14.47 -7.11 2.06
C ASN A 137 13.21 -7.94 1.77
N TRP A 138 12.12 -7.32 1.31
CA TRP A 138 10.85 -8.01 1.14
C TRP A 138 10.94 -9.20 0.16
N ALA A 139 11.70 -9.05 -0.93
CA ALA A 139 11.96 -10.15 -1.86
C ALA A 139 12.58 -11.38 -1.16
N GLU A 140 13.49 -11.16 -0.21
CA GLU A 140 14.13 -12.25 0.53
C GLU A 140 13.16 -12.93 1.50
N THR A 141 12.34 -12.16 2.22
CA THR A 141 11.28 -12.72 3.07
C THR A 141 10.31 -13.60 2.26
N LEU A 142 9.94 -13.17 1.06
CA LEU A 142 9.08 -13.95 0.17
C LEU A 142 9.74 -15.26 -0.31
N ARG A 143 11.05 -15.27 -0.58
CA ARG A 143 11.79 -16.49 -0.93
C ARG A 143 11.77 -17.49 0.22
N GLN A 144 11.96 -17.03 1.44
CA GLN A 144 11.91 -17.87 2.64
C GLN A 144 10.51 -18.47 2.84
N ALA A 145 9.46 -17.66 2.72
CA ALA A 145 8.08 -18.14 2.80
C ALA A 145 7.78 -19.20 1.73
N THR A 146 8.22 -18.97 0.48
CA THR A 146 8.06 -19.93 -0.62
C THR A 146 8.80 -21.23 -0.33
N ALA A 147 10.06 -21.16 0.10
CA ALA A 147 10.87 -22.33 0.40
C ALA A 147 10.31 -23.18 1.56
N LEU A 148 9.66 -22.56 2.55
CA LEU A 148 8.98 -23.27 3.64
C LEU A 148 7.69 -23.93 3.16
N ALA A 149 6.94 -23.28 2.25
CA ALA A 149 5.65 -23.76 1.78
C ALA A 149 5.74 -24.88 0.72
N THR A 150 6.87 -24.99 0.00
CA THR A 150 7.05 -25.97 -1.09
C THR A 150 7.92 -27.17 -0.73
N ARG A 151 8.28 -27.32 0.54
CA ARG A 151 8.93 -28.53 1.07
C ARG A 151 7.87 -29.54 1.46
#